data_AF-A0A1F7MRD4-F1
#
_entry.id   AF-A0A1F7MRD4-F1
#
_cell.length_a   1.000
_cell.length_b   1.000
_cell.length_c   1.000
_cell.angle_alpha   90.00
_cell.angle_beta   90.00
_cell.angle_gamma   90.00
#
_symmetry.space_group_name_H-M   'P 1'
#
loop_
_entity.id
_entity.type
_entity.pdbx_description
1 polymer ?
#
loop_
_entity_poly.entity_id
_entity_poly.type
_entity_poly.pdbx_seq_one_letter_code
_entity_poly.pdbx_strand_id
1 'polypeptide(L)'
;MAIGLRHGRQLSSERDARAYALTQELRRRFEAEMGHVDCRELTGMDLSTPEGVKRFYASDVPRRVCLPAVGVAYRAVMDLLEVR
;
A
#
# COMPACT_ATOMS: atom_id res chain seq x y z
N MET A 1 4.66 1.59 -6.51
CA MET A 1 5.96 1.52 -7.21
C MET A 1 6.02 0.36 -8.21
N ALA A 2 5.84 -0.90 -7.82
CA ALA A 2 5.97 -2.05 -8.73
C ALA A 2 5.11 -1.97 -10.02
N ILE A 3 3.82 -1.62 -9.88
CA ILE A 3 2.90 -1.44 -11.03
C ILE A 3 3.43 -0.40 -12.01
N GLY A 4 3.89 0.76 -11.51
CA GLY A 4 4.46 1.82 -12.35
C GLY A 4 5.78 1.39 -13.01
N LEU A 5 6.61 0.58 -12.35
CA LEU A 5 7.83 0.05 -12.98
C LEU A 5 7.54 -0.92 -14.12
N ARG A 6 6.46 -1.71 -14.03
CA ARG A 6 6.11 -2.72 -15.06
C ARG A 6 5.19 -2.19 -16.16
N HIS A 7 4.30 -1.26 -15.83
CA HIS A 7 3.21 -0.81 -16.70
C HIS A 7 3.12 0.70 -16.85
N GLY A 8 4.05 1.44 -16.24
CA GLY A 8 4.11 2.89 -16.30
C GLY A 8 4.38 3.40 -17.72
N ARG A 9 4.11 4.69 -17.92
CA ARG A 9 4.49 5.41 -19.14
C ARG A 9 6.00 5.39 -19.36
N GLN A 10 6.44 5.22 -20.61
CA GLN A 10 7.85 5.33 -21.00
C GLN A 10 8.22 6.79 -21.30
N LEU A 11 7.30 7.53 -21.91
CA LEU A 11 7.45 8.94 -22.22
C LEU A 11 6.49 9.79 -21.39
N SER A 12 6.88 11.03 -21.10
CA SER A 12 6.03 11.94 -20.33
C SER A 12 4.73 12.32 -21.05
N SER A 13 4.68 12.19 -22.37
CA SER A 13 3.50 12.42 -23.20
C SER A 13 2.50 11.27 -23.18
N GLU A 14 2.88 10.08 -22.72
CA GLU A 14 2.01 8.89 -22.72
C GLU A 14 1.05 8.89 -21.53
N ARG A 15 -0.16 8.37 -21.78
CA ARG A 15 -1.18 8.17 -20.75
C ARG A 15 -0.87 6.88 -19.98
N ASP A 16 -0.80 6.98 -18.66
CA ASP A 16 -0.49 5.85 -17.79
C ASP A 16 -1.75 5.07 -17.34
N ALA A 17 -2.74 4.97 -18.22
CA ALA A 17 -4.09 4.51 -17.87
C ALA A 17 -4.10 3.09 -17.28
N ARG A 18 -3.21 2.20 -17.77
CA ARG A 18 -3.08 0.83 -17.25
C ARG A 18 -2.50 0.82 -15.84
N ALA A 19 -1.39 1.53 -15.58
CA ALA A 19 -0.82 1.55 -14.24
C ALA A 19 -1.77 2.21 -13.24
N TYR A 20 -2.50 3.25 -13.66
CA TYR A 20 -3.54 3.86 -12.83
C TYR A 20 -4.66 2.86 -12.49
N ALA A 21 -5.23 2.17 -13.48
CA ALA A 21 -6.29 1.20 -13.24
C ALA A 21 -5.84 0.08 -12.28
N LEU A 22 -4.65 -0.47 -12.49
CA LEU A 22 -4.08 -1.49 -11.60
C LEU A 22 -3.81 -0.95 -10.18
N THR A 23 -3.36 0.29 -10.06
CA THR A 23 -3.12 0.93 -8.76
C THR A 23 -4.42 1.17 -8.01
N GLN A 24 -5.49 1.57 -8.71
CA GLN A 24 -6.82 1.73 -8.11
C GLN A 24 -7.37 0.40 -7.61
N GLU A 25 -7.20 -0.67 -8.39
CA GLU A 25 -7.63 -2.00 -7.97
C GLU A 25 -6.82 -2.52 -6.77
N LEU A 26 -5.50 -2.30 -6.76
CA LEU A 26 -4.66 -2.60 -5.58
C LEU A 26 -5.18 -1.85 -4.34
N ARG A 27 -5.45 -0.54 -4.47
CA ARG A 27 -5.98 0.28 -3.37
C ARG A 27 -7.32 -0.28 -2.87
N ARG A 28 -8.24 -0.60 -3.77
CA ARG A 28 -9.57 -1.13 -3.44
C ARG A 28 -9.49 -2.46 -2.69
N ARG A 29 -8.65 -3.39 -3.15
CA ARG A 29 -8.46 -4.70 -2.48
C ARG A 29 -7.85 -4.53 -1.09
N PHE A 30 -6.82 -3.70 -0.99
CA PHE A 30 -6.18 -3.41 0.30
C PHE A 30 -7.18 -2.80 1.30
N GLU A 31 -7.93 -1.78 0.87
CA GLU A 31 -8.92 -1.11 1.72
C GLU A 31 -10.06 -2.05 2.14
N ALA A 32 -10.48 -2.97 1.26
CA ALA A 32 -11.49 -3.97 1.59
C ALA A 32 -11.04 -4.95 2.69
N GLU A 33 -9.76 -5.32 2.74
CA GLU A 33 -9.23 -6.23 3.77
C GLU A 33 -8.79 -5.49 5.05
N MET A 34 -8.20 -4.30 4.91
CA MET A 34 -7.58 -3.57 6.02
C MET A 34 -8.46 -2.44 6.60
N GLY A 35 -9.56 -2.10 5.93
CA GLY A 35 -10.49 -1.02 6.30
C GLY A 35 -10.03 0.38 5.90
N HIS A 36 -8.73 0.66 6.00
CA HIS A 36 -8.12 1.93 5.63
C HIS A 36 -6.85 1.72 4.81
N VAL A 37 -6.38 2.76 4.13
CA VAL A 37 -5.16 2.71 3.30
C VAL A 37 -3.99 3.49 3.91
N ASP A 38 -4.27 4.41 4.83
CA ASP A 38 -3.28 5.27 5.44
C ASP A 38 -2.80 4.71 6.79
N CYS A 39 -1.52 4.93 7.09
CA CYS A 39 -0.92 4.40 8.30
C CYS A 39 -1.56 4.97 9.58
N ARG A 40 -2.11 6.19 9.54
CA ARG A 40 -2.65 6.83 10.75
C ARG A 40 -3.91 6.12 11.21
N GLU A 41 -4.86 5.87 10.31
CA GLU A 41 -6.07 5.12 10.62
C GLU A 41 -5.76 3.65 10.95
N LEU A 42 -4.84 3.03 10.22
CA LEU A 42 -4.44 1.63 10.48
C LEU A 42 -3.78 1.42 11.85
N THR A 43 -2.91 2.35 12.25
CA THR A 43 -2.10 2.21 13.48
C THR A 43 -2.69 2.93 14.68
N GLY A 44 -3.61 3.88 14.47
CA GLY A 44 -4.08 4.83 15.47
C GLY A 44 -3.01 5.83 15.92
N MET A 45 -1.91 5.97 15.17
CA MET A 45 -0.74 6.77 15.57
C MET A 45 -0.32 7.75 14.47
N ASP A 46 0.10 8.94 14.88
CA ASP A 46 0.68 9.92 13.96
C ASP A 46 2.18 9.69 13.77
N LEU A 47 2.54 8.89 12.78
CA LEU A 47 3.93 8.57 12.44
C LEU A 47 4.71 9.74 11.81
N SER A 48 4.09 10.90 11.61
CA SER A 48 4.80 12.12 11.20
C SER A 48 5.43 12.88 12.38
N THR A 49 5.20 12.43 13.62
CA THR A 49 5.75 13.06 14.84
C THR A 49 6.78 12.16 15.53
N PRO A 50 7.84 12.71 16.15
CA PRO A 50 8.79 11.93 16.94
C PRO A 50 8.11 11.11 18.06
N GLU A 51 7.12 11.70 18.72
CA GLU A 51 6.35 11.06 19.80
C GLU A 51 5.50 9.90 19.28
N GLY A 52 4.86 10.06 18.13
CA GLY A 52 4.11 8.99 17.47
C GLY A 52 4.99 7.84 17.04
N VAL A 53 6.17 8.13 16.47
CA VAL A 53 7.17 7.11 16.10
C VAL A 53 7.68 6.37 17.34
N LYS A 54 7.99 7.08 18.43
CA LYS A 54 8.43 6.45 19.68
C LYS A 54 7.37 5.50 20.24
N ARG A 55 6.10 5.91 20.26
CA ARG A 55 4.99 5.04 20.70
C ARG A 55 4.80 3.83 19.79
N PHE A 56 4.92 4.02 18.47
CA PHE A 56 4.79 2.95 17.49
C PHE A 56 5.81 1.84 17.74
N TYR A 57 7.09 2.18 17.89
CA TYR A 57 8.15 1.19 18.14
C TYR A 57 8.14 0.60 19.55
N ALA A 58 7.53 1.28 20.53
CA ALA A 58 7.35 0.75 21.88
C ALA A 58 6.13 -0.20 22.01
N SER A 59 5.37 -0.39 20.94
CA SER A 59 4.11 -1.17 20.93
C SER A 59 4.23 -2.46 20.11
N ASP A 60 3.17 -3.26 20.10
CA ASP A 60 3.01 -4.42 19.24
C ASP A 60 2.40 -4.07 17.86
N VAL A 61 2.08 -2.80 17.60
CA VAL A 61 1.44 -2.32 16.36
C VAL A 61 2.22 -2.69 15.09
N PRO A 62 3.56 -2.56 15.01
CA PRO A 62 4.30 -2.96 13.82
C PRO A 62 4.05 -4.44 13.47
N ARG A 63 3.98 -5.30 14.49
CA ARG A 63 3.78 -6.74 14.31
C ARG A 63 2.33 -7.09 14.00
N ARG A 64 1.37 -6.48 14.69
CA ARG A 64 -0.06 -6.85 14.60
C ARG A 64 -0.80 -6.16 13.45
N VAL A 65 -0.32 -4.99 12.99
CA VAL A 65 -0.97 -4.19 11.95
C VAL A 65 -0.11 -4.14 10.69
N CYS A 66 1.13 -3.65 10.79
CA CYS A 66 1.93 -3.38 9.60
C CYS A 66 2.37 -4.66 8.88
N LEU A 67 2.78 -5.71 9.61
CA LEU A 67 3.15 -7.00 8.99
C LEU A 67 1.98 -7.61 8.18
N PRO A 68 0.75 -7.75 8.74
CA PRO A 68 -0.40 -8.17 7.95
C PRO A 68 -0.70 -7.26 6.76
N ALA A 69 -0.66 -5.94 6.94
CA ALA A 69 -0.89 -4.97 5.87
C ALA A 69 0.09 -5.16 4.70
N VAL A 70 1.38 -5.35 4.98
CA VAL A 70 2.38 -5.65 3.96
C VAL A 70 2.06 -6.96 3.24
N GLY A 71 1.63 -8.00 3.98
CA GLY A 71 1.20 -9.27 3.39
C GLY A 71 0.01 -9.12 2.43
N VAL A 72 -1.01 -8.35 2.81
CA VAL A 72 -2.16 -8.03 1.95
C VAL A 72 -1.72 -7.31 0.69
N ALA A 73 -0.93 -6.25 0.83
CA ALA A 73 -0.42 -5.47 -0.30
C ALA A 73 0.43 -6.34 -1.25
N TYR A 74 1.29 -7.21 -0.70
CA TYR A 74 2.11 -8.13 -1.47
C TYR A 74 1.26 -9.12 -2.27
N ARG A 75 0.33 -9.83 -1.64
CA ARG A 75 -0.56 -10.77 -2.35
C ARG A 75 -1.34 -10.07 -3.45
N ALA A 76 -2.00 -8.96 -3.11
CA ALA A 76 -2.84 -8.22 -4.04
C ALA A 76 -2.04 -7.71 -5.26
N VAL A 77 -0.82 -7.19 -5.05
CA VAL A 77 -0.01 -6.69 -6.18
C VAL A 77 0.52 -7.84 -7.03
N MET A 78 0.92 -8.97 -6.43
CA MET A 78 1.40 -10.13 -7.20
C MET A 78 0.28 -10.69 -8.08
N ASP A 79 -0.93 -10.87 -7.55
CA ASP A 79 -2.10 -11.32 -8.32
C ASP A 79 -2.41 -10.39 -9.51
N LEU A 80 -2.32 -9.08 -9.30
CA LEU A 80 -2.55 -8.08 -10.35
C LEU A 80 -1.47 -8.06 -11.43
N LEU A 81 -0.25 -8.48 -11.09
CA LEU A 81 0.89 -8.53 -12.01
C LEU A 81 1.07 -9.91 -12.67
N GLU A 82 0.49 -10.97 -12.11
CA GLU A 82 0.56 -12.36 -12.59
C GLU A 82 -0.53 -12.72 -13.61
N VAL A 83 -1.37 -11.76 -14.02
CA VAL A 83 -2.29 -11.92 -15.16
C VAL A 83 -1.48 -12.18 -16.44
N ARG A 84 -1.34 -13.45 -16.80
CA ARG A 84 -0.92 -13.96 -18.11
C ARG A 84 -2.06 -13.84 -19.11
#